data_AF-A0A3C1BEW4-F1
#
_entry.id   AF-A0A3C1BEW4-F1
#
_cell.length_a   1.000
_cell.length_b   1.000
_cell.length_c   1.000
_cell.angle_alpha   90.00
_cell.angle_beta   90.00
_cell.angle_gamma   90.00
#
_symmetry.space_group_name_H-M   'P 1'
#
loop_
_entity.id
_entity.type
_entity.pdbx_description
1 polymer ?
#
loop_
_entity_poly.entity_id
_entity_poly.type
_entity_poly.pdbx_seq_one_letter_code
_entity_poly.pdbx_strand_id
1 'polypeptide(L)'
;MKTLIFLLLVLPLCALSQDSLSSHYKIYSTSAQKMVKLDDIVNDMDNADVVFFGEEHNDSTGHYLECALFKKISVKYPGKTAFIHGNV
;
A
#
# COMPACT_ATOMS: atom_id res chain seq x y z
N MET A 1 4.54 -41.35 -4.53
CA MET A 1 5.59 -40.41 -4.97
C MET A 1 5.17 -39.58 -6.18
N LYS A 2 4.72 -40.19 -7.30
CA LYS A 2 4.29 -39.47 -8.52
C LYS A 2 3.14 -38.47 -8.29
N THR A 3 2.15 -38.85 -7.48
CA THR A 3 1.03 -37.99 -7.07
C THR A 3 1.48 -36.80 -6.22
N LEU A 4 2.49 -36.98 -5.38
CA LEU A 4 3.04 -35.93 -4.52
C LEU A 4 3.81 -34.88 -5.34
N ILE A 5 4.57 -35.33 -6.34
CA ILE A 5 5.29 -34.46 -7.29
C ILE A 5 4.30 -33.64 -8.12
N PHE A 6 3.22 -34.28 -8.59
CA PHE A 6 2.17 -33.58 -9.33
C PHE A 6 1.49 -32.50 -8.47
N LEU A 7 1.17 -32.81 -7.21
CA LEU A 7 0.59 -31.83 -6.27
C LEU A 7 1.53 -30.64 -6.04
N LEU A 8 2.83 -30.89 -5.88
CA LEU A 8 3.83 -29.84 -5.68
C LEU A 8 3.96 -28.93 -6.93
N LEU A 9 3.77 -29.48 -8.12
CA LEU A 9 3.86 -28.74 -9.38
C LEU A 9 2.66 -27.82 -9.61
N VAL A 10 1.49 -28.17 -9.07
CA VAL A 10 0.22 -27.44 -9.25
C VAL A 10 0.03 -26.37 -8.17
N LEU A 11 0.68 -26.51 -7.01
CA LEU A 11 0.59 -25.56 -5.88
C LEU A 11 0.81 -24.07 -6.25
N PRO A 12 1.75 -23.70 -7.14
CA PRO A 12 1.99 -22.30 -7.50
C PRO A 12 0.81 -21.63 -8.21
N LEU A 13 -0.11 -22.40 -8.82
CA LEU A 13 -1.29 -21.84 -9.50
C LEU A 13 -2.24 -21.15 -8.50
N CYS A 14 -2.23 -21.55 -7.23
CA CYS A 14 -2.98 -20.87 -6.17
C CYS A 14 -2.46 -19.45 -5.89
N ALA A 15 -1.22 -19.12 -6.25
CA ALA A 15 -0.71 -17.76 -6.11
C ALA A 15 -1.33 -16.80 -7.15
N LEU A 16 -1.87 -17.31 -8.26
CA LEU A 16 -2.49 -16.48 -9.31
C LEU A 16 -3.86 -15.92 -8.91
N SER A 17 -4.48 -16.40 -7.83
CA SER A 17 -5.74 -15.85 -7.29
C SER A 17 -5.54 -14.73 -6.27
N GLN A 18 -4.29 -14.32 -5.99
CA GLN A 18 -4.00 -13.17 -5.15
C GLN A 18 -4.36 -11.90 -5.92
N ASP A 19 -5.57 -11.37 -5.71
CA ASP A 19 -5.95 -10.07 -6.24
C ASP A 19 -5.14 -8.97 -5.56
N SER A 20 -4.72 -7.98 -6.34
CA SER A 20 -3.96 -6.86 -5.79
C SER A 20 -4.90 -5.97 -4.98
N LEU A 21 -4.57 -5.67 -3.72
CA LEU A 21 -5.41 -4.76 -2.93
C LEU A 21 -5.52 -3.36 -3.57
N SER A 22 -4.58 -3.00 -4.45
CA SER A 22 -4.67 -1.81 -5.33
C SER A 22 -5.90 -1.75 -6.22
N SER A 23 -6.59 -2.87 -6.46
CA SER A 23 -7.86 -2.92 -7.20
C SER A 23 -9.07 -2.52 -6.35
N HIS A 24 -8.93 -2.50 -5.01
CA HIS A 24 -10.04 -2.43 -4.05
C HIS A 24 -10.19 -1.07 -3.36
N TYR A 25 -9.36 -0.09 -3.71
CA TYR A 25 -9.49 1.28 -3.20
C TYR A 25 -9.37 2.32 -4.31
N LYS A 26 -9.76 3.54 -3.97
CA LYS A 26 -9.76 4.71 -4.85
C LYS A 26 -9.24 5.90 -4.05
N ILE A 27 -8.21 6.59 -4.56
CA ILE A 27 -7.72 7.82 -3.93
C ILE A 27 -8.16 9.00 -4.77
N TYR A 28 -8.95 9.89 -4.19
CA TYR A 28 -9.39 11.11 -4.83
C TYR A 28 -8.62 12.30 -4.26
N SER A 29 -7.92 13.04 -5.14
CA SER A 29 -7.25 14.28 -4.76
C SER A 29 -8.26 15.43 -4.82
N THR A 30 -8.47 16.09 -3.69
CA THR A 30 -9.35 17.27 -3.60
C THR A 30 -8.74 18.50 -4.27
N SER A 31 -7.40 18.65 -4.22
CA SER A 31 -6.68 19.75 -4.87
C SER A 31 -6.65 19.61 -6.39
N ALA A 32 -6.40 18.40 -6.90
CA ALA A 32 -6.35 18.12 -8.34
C ALA A 32 -7.73 17.77 -8.93
N GLN A 33 -8.77 17.65 -8.10
CA GLN A 33 -10.15 17.31 -8.46
C GLN A 33 -10.26 16.02 -9.29
N LYS A 34 -9.39 15.03 -9.05
CA LYS A 34 -9.32 13.81 -9.85
C LYS A 34 -8.87 12.60 -9.05
N MET A 35 -9.10 11.42 -9.62
CA MET A 35 -8.53 10.17 -9.14
C MET A 35 -7.00 10.19 -9.33
N VAL A 36 -6.28 9.82 -8.28
CA VAL A 36 -4.82 9.73 -8.25
C VAL A 36 -4.38 8.37 -7.73
N LYS A 37 -3.11 8.06 -7.92
CA LYS A 37 -2.46 6.85 -7.40
C LYS A 37 -1.66 7.20 -6.15
N LEU A 38 -1.30 6.17 -5.39
CA LEU A 38 -0.45 6.31 -4.21
C LEU A 38 0.91 6.93 -4.55
N ASP A 39 1.43 6.66 -5.74
CA ASP A 39 2.69 7.25 -6.23
C ASP A 39 2.60 8.77 -6.45
N ASP A 40 1.41 9.29 -6.77
CA ASP A 40 1.22 10.74 -6.92
C ASP A 40 1.40 11.43 -5.56
N ILE A 41 0.87 10.85 -4.48
CA ILE A 41 1.07 11.37 -3.11
C ILE A 41 2.56 11.33 -2.71
N VAL A 42 3.27 10.24 -3.05
CA VAL A 42 4.72 10.11 -2.77
C VAL A 42 5.54 11.13 -3.55
N ASN A 43 5.07 11.55 -4.73
CA ASN A 43 5.69 12.61 -5.51
C ASN A 43 5.38 14.00 -4.97
N ASP A 44 4.16 14.23 -4.48
CA ASP A 44 3.80 15.50 -3.84
C ASP A 44 4.64 15.80 -2.59
N MET A 45 5.17 14.75 -1.92
CA MET A 45 6.13 14.87 -0.82
C MET A 45 7.45 15.56 -1.20
N ASP A 46 7.78 15.74 -2.49
CA ASP A 46 8.93 16.57 -2.88
C ASP A 46 8.74 18.04 -2.44
N ASN A 47 7.50 18.44 -2.13
CA ASN A 47 7.13 19.79 -1.70
C ASN A 47 6.61 19.84 -0.24
N ALA A 48 6.75 18.76 0.54
CA ALA A 48 6.26 18.68 1.91
C ALA A 48 7.19 17.86 2.81
N ASP A 49 7.38 18.32 4.05
CA ASP A 49 8.22 17.59 5.03
C ASP A 49 7.42 16.53 5.83
N VAL A 50 6.11 16.72 5.96
CA VAL A 50 5.24 15.91 6.83
C VAL A 50 3.94 15.57 6.11
N VAL A 51 3.51 14.31 6.21
CA VAL A 51 2.19 13.84 5.78
C VAL A 51 1.42 13.33 7.00
N PHE A 52 0.18 13.79 7.15
CA PHE A 52 -0.77 13.22 8.11
C PHE A 52 -1.62 12.18 7.39
N PHE A 53 -1.58 10.94 7.87
CA PHE A 53 -2.42 9.86 7.39
C PHE A 53 -3.46 9.54 8.47
N GLY A 54 -4.72 9.85 8.19
CA GLY A 54 -5.84 9.53 9.09
C GLY A 54 -6.54 8.27 8.62
N GLU A 55 -6.83 7.36 9.55
CA GLU A 55 -7.57 6.13 9.31
C GLU A 55 -8.60 5.87 10.40
N GLU A 56 -9.60 5.05 10.08
CA GLU A 56 -10.47 4.44 11.08
C GLU A 56 -9.78 3.17 11.59
N HIS A 57 -9.59 3.03 12.92
CA HIS A 57 -8.79 1.96 13.50
C HIS A 57 -9.24 0.53 13.18
N ASN A 58 -10.48 0.34 12.70
CA ASN A 58 -11.02 -0.96 12.30
C ASN A 58 -11.21 -1.12 10.77
N ASP A 59 -10.59 -0.26 9.96
CA ASP A 59 -10.63 -0.37 8.49
C ASP A 59 -9.36 -1.00 7.91
N SER A 60 -9.48 -2.23 7.41
CA SER A 60 -8.37 -2.97 6.80
C SER A 60 -7.78 -2.28 5.57
N THR A 61 -8.56 -1.46 4.87
CA THR A 61 -8.07 -0.69 3.72
C THR A 61 -7.16 0.45 4.17
N GLY A 62 -7.56 1.18 5.22
CA GLY A 62 -6.76 2.20 5.90
C GLY A 62 -5.39 1.66 6.34
N HIS A 63 -5.39 0.58 7.12
CA HIS A 63 -4.16 -0.05 7.62
C HIS A 63 -3.22 -0.48 6.50
N TYR A 64 -3.76 -1.03 5.41
CA TYR A 64 -2.95 -1.38 4.24
C TYR A 64 -2.36 -0.16 3.56
N LEU A 65 -3.15 0.90 3.37
CA LEU A 65 -2.72 2.11 2.69
C LEU A 65 -1.66 2.87 3.50
N GLU A 66 -1.79 2.91 4.83
CA GLU A 66 -0.78 3.48 5.73
C GLU A 66 0.58 2.81 5.51
N CYS A 67 0.62 1.47 5.60
CA CYS A 67 1.82 0.67 5.40
C CYS A 67 2.38 0.81 3.97
N ALA A 68 1.51 0.77 2.96
CA ALA A 68 1.90 0.88 1.56
C ALA A 68 2.49 2.26 1.24
N LEU A 69 1.90 3.34 1.78
CA LEU A 69 2.39 4.70 1.62
C LEU A 69 3.75 4.85 2.29
N PHE A 70 3.87 4.45 3.56
CA PHE A 70 5.11 4.54 4.31
C PHE A 70 6.25 3.77 3.64
N LYS A 71 5.98 2.55 3.13
CA LYS A 71 6.96 1.76 2.38
C LYS A 71 7.44 2.48 1.12
N LYS A 72 6.55 3.15 0.37
CA LYS A 72 6.95 3.89 -0.83
C LYS A 72 7.77 5.13 -0.48
N ILE A 73 7.38 5.87 0.57
CA ILE A 73 8.13 7.04 1.04
C ILE A 73 9.53 6.62 1.52
N SER A 74 9.66 5.53 2.28
CA SER A 74 10.97 5.05 2.77
C SER A 74 11.89 4.58 1.65
N VAL A 75 11.34 4.03 0.56
CA VAL A 75 12.09 3.70 -0.66
C VAL A 75 12.54 4.97 -1.39
N LYS A 76 11.68 5.99 -1.51
CA LYS A 76 12.03 7.24 -2.22
C LYS A 76 13.02 8.11 -1.42
N TYR A 77 12.90 8.16 -0.10
CA TYR A 77 13.71 9.00 0.80
C TYR A 77 14.46 8.17 1.86
N PRO A 78 15.44 7.35 1.45
CA PRO A 78 16.12 6.43 2.36
C PRO A 78 16.82 7.18 3.51
N GLY A 79 16.59 6.72 4.74
CA GLY A 79 17.18 7.30 5.96
C GLY A 79 16.61 8.66 6.37
N LYS A 80 15.56 9.16 5.71
CA LYS A 80 14.91 10.44 6.00
C LYS A 80 13.45 10.31 6.44
N THR A 81 13.01 9.09 6.75
CA THR A 81 11.62 8.79 7.09
C THR A 81 11.49 8.29 8.51
N ALA A 82 10.51 8.82 9.24
CA ALA A 82 10.05 8.29 10.52
C ALA A 82 8.52 8.11 10.45
N PHE A 83 8.02 7.09 11.14
CA PHE A 83 6.60 6.82 11.29
C PHE A 83 6.22 6.93 12.77
N ILE A 84 5.12 7.62 13.04
CA ILE A 84 4.59 7.81 14.39
C ILE A 84 3.10 7.43 14.32
N HIS A 85 2.72 6.39 15.07
CA HIS A 85 1.34 5.95 15.20
C HIS A 85 0.79 6.42 16.55
N GLY A 86 -0.35 7.10 16.53
CA GLY A 86 -1.06 7.54 17.72
C GLY A 86 -2.38 6.81 17.84
N ASN A 87 -2.77 6.47 19.08
CA ASN A 87 -4.14 6.04 19.36
C ASN A 87 -4.99 7.30 19.50
N VAL A 88 -5.95 7.50 18.60
CA VAL A 88 -6.90 8.64 18.64
C VAL A 88 -8.22 8.18 19.24
#